data_AF-A0ABD7AV01-F1
#
_entry.id   AF-A0ABD7AV01-F1
#
_cell.length_a   1.000
_cell.length_b   1.000
_cell.length_c   1.000
_cell.angle_alpha   90.00
_cell.angle_beta   90.00
_cell.angle_gamma   90.00
#
_symmetry.space_group_name_H-M   'P 1'
#
loop_
_entity.id
_entity.type
_entity.pdbx_description
1 polymer ?
#
loop_
_entity_poly.entity_id
_entity_poly.type
_entity_poly.pdbx_seq_one_letter_code
_entity_poly.pdbx_strand_id
1 'polypeptide(L)'
;MNIRTVLFLCSSLTATTAQAITPEQQWGDWYGYINAMEFEISTDNTTGERLTLTCSDEHMTFSYSVPAKDYRFSATSISINATSYAPDETTFIALKNSDGQEQIEITMKDKPLPGTFKTKGLREALTDLSWQDCISH
;
A
#
# COMPACT_ATOMS: atom_id res chain seq x y z
N MET A 1 -24.83 -55.63 -40.17
CA MET A 1 -24.75 -54.20 -39.83
C MET A 1 -25.43 -53.98 -38.48
N ASN A 2 -24.66 -53.58 -37.45
CA ASN A 2 -25.09 -52.64 -36.40
C ASN A 2 -23.89 -52.29 -35.49
N ILE A 3 -23.57 -51.01 -35.46
CA ILE A 3 -22.51 -50.32 -34.70
C ILE A 3 -22.97 -50.15 -33.26
N ARG A 4 -22.09 -50.31 -32.24
CA ARG A 4 -22.22 -49.57 -30.97
C ARG A 4 -20.87 -49.16 -30.36
N THR A 5 -20.84 -47.87 -30.09
CA THR A 5 -19.80 -46.90 -29.69
C THR A 5 -19.14 -47.15 -28.33
N VAL A 6 -17.89 -46.68 -28.24
CA VAL A 6 -16.99 -46.60 -27.07
C VAL A 6 -17.40 -45.47 -26.11
N LEU A 7 -17.13 -45.60 -24.80
CA LEU A 7 -17.06 -44.45 -23.89
C LEU A 7 -15.96 -44.67 -22.84
N PHE A 8 -14.82 -44.02 -23.06
CA PHE A 8 -13.79 -43.79 -22.04
C PHE A 8 -14.06 -42.41 -21.42
N LEU A 9 -14.31 -42.37 -20.11
CA LEU A 9 -14.44 -41.14 -19.33
C LEU A 9 -13.32 -41.12 -18.28
N CYS A 10 -12.20 -40.47 -18.62
CA CYS A 10 -11.21 -40.04 -17.63
C CYS A 10 -11.31 -38.52 -17.49
N SER A 11 -12.07 -38.06 -16.49
CA SER A 11 -12.14 -36.65 -16.12
C SER A 11 -11.26 -36.42 -14.89
N SER A 12 -9.97 -36.15 -15.09
CA SER A 12 -9.12 -35.61 -14.03
C SER A 12 -9.31 -34.09 -13.97
N LEU A 13 -10.12 -33.60 -13.02
CA LEU A 13 -10.17 -32.18 -12.69
C LEU A 13 -8.91 -31.82 -11.89
N THR A 14 -7.90 -31.27 -12.55
CA THR A 14 -6.81 -30.58 -11.86
C THR A 14 -7.32 -29.22 -11.42
N ALA A 15 -7.64 -29.08 -10.14
CA ALA A 15 -7.94 -27.79 -9.54
C ALA A 15 -6.65 -26.94 -9.50
N THR A 16 -6.48 -26.05 -10.47
CA THR A 16 -5.50 -24.97 -10.38
C THR A 16 -5.99 -23.98 -9.33
N THR A 17 -5.34 -23.92 -8.17
CA THR A 17 -5.49 -22.81 -7.23
C THR A 17 -4.94 -21.55 -7.92
N ALA A 18 -5.83 -20.73 -8.47
CA ALA A 18 -5.46 -19.42 -9.00
C ALA A 18 -5.06 -18.54 -7.81
N GLN A 19 -3.76 -18.40 -7.57
CA GLN A 19 -3.26 -17.32 -6.73
C GLN A 19 -3.48 -16.04 -7.54
N ALA A 20 -4.42 -15.21 -7.12
CA ALA A 20 -4.66 -13.92 -7.76
C ALA A 20 -3.42 -13.03 -7.51
N ILE A 21 -2.56 -12.93 -8.52
CA ILE A 21 -1.46 -11.97 -8.52
C ILE A 21 -2.09 -10.63 -8.88
N THR A 22 -2.34 -9.78 -7.90
CA THR A 22 -2.70 -8.38 -8.16
C THR A 22 -1.45 -7.72 -8.73
N PRO A 23 -1.47 -7.16 -9.94
CA PRO A 23 -0.33 -6.42 -10.46
C PRO A 23 -0.10 -5.17 -9.63
N GLU A 24 1.18 -4.78 -9.49
CA GLU A 24 1.55 -3.51 -8.86
C GLU A 24 0.94 -2.36 -9.66
N GLN A 25 0.26 -1.46 -8.96
CA GLN A 25 -0.37 -0.29 -9.51
C GLN A 25 0.50 0.94 -9.23
N GLN A 26 0.33 1.99 -10.03
CA GLN A 26 1.09 3.23 -9.90
C GLN A 26 0.18 4.46 -10.06
N TRP A 27 0.37 5.42 -9.18
CA TRP A 27 -0.33 6.70 -9.13
C TRP A 27 0.71 7.82 -8.91
N GLY A 28 1.16 8.45 -9.99
CA GLY A 28 2.24 9.45 -9.92
C GLY A 28 3.53 8.87 -9.35
N ASP A 29 3.96 9.40 -8.21
CA ASP A 29 5.18 9.00 -7.48
C ASP A 29 4.90 7.86 -6.48
N TRP A 30 3.65 7.41 -6.37
CA TRP A 30 3.22 6.32 -5.49
C TRP A 30 2.97 5.04 -6.28
N TYR A 31 3.27 3.90 -5.66
CA TYR A 31 3.09 2.59 -6.26
C TYR A 31 2.80 1.52 -5.20
N GLY A 32 2.20 0.41 -5.60
CA GLY A 32 1.96 -0.71 -4.70
C GLY A 32 0.66 -1.43 -5.00
N TYR A 33 0.03 -1.97 -3.96
CA TYR A 33 -1.15 -2.82 -4.08
C TYR A 33 -2.26 -2.29 -3.20
N ILE A 34 -3.46 -2.25 -3.77
CA ILE A 34 -4.69 -1.97 -3.06
C ILE A 34 -5.63 -3.13 -3.37
N ASN A 35 -6.19 -3.72 -2.32
CA ASN A 35 -7.30 -4.66 -2.41
C ASN A 35 -8.45 -4.17 -1.51
N ALA A 36 -9.55 -4.93 -1.44
CA ALA A 36 -10.75 -4.49 -0.73
C ALA A 36 -10.60 -4.36 0.81
N MET A 37 -9.55 -4.94 1.40
CA MET A 37 -9.36 -5.03 2.85
C MET A 37 -7.97 -4.60 3.33
N GLU A 38 -7.01 -4.49 2.42
CA GLU A 38 -5.62 -4.18 2.75
C GLU A 38 -5.01 -3.36 1.62
N PHE A 39 -4.08 -2.48 2.01
CA PHE A 39 -3.22 -1.83 1.03
C PHE A 39 -1.81 -1.71 1.55
N GLU A 40 -0.87 -1.76 0.61
CA GLU A 40 0.51 -1.40 0.84
C GLU A 40 0.94 -0.52 -0.34
N ILE A 41 1.12 0.78 -0.08
CA ILE A 41 1.57 1.74 -1.08
C ILE A 41 2.83 2.43 -0.60
N SER A 42 3.75 2.66 -1.52
CA SER A 42 5.08 3.20 -1.26
C SER A 42 5.40 4.36 -2.18
N THR A 43 6.33 5.20 -1.73
CA THR A 43 6.97 6.22 -2.55
C THR A 43 8.43 6.34 -2.17
N ASP A 44 9.27 6.65 -3.16
CA ASP A 44 10.70 6.84 -2.98
C ASP A 44 11.02 8.33 -3.10
N ASN A 45 11.93 8.81 -2.25
CA ASN A 45 12.49 10.14 -2.40
C ASN A 45 13.75 10.14 -3.29
N THR A 46 14.32 11.32 -3.52
CA THR A 46 15.47 11.49 -4.43
C THR A 46 16.77 10.85 -3.93
N THR A 47 16.85 10.48 -2.66
CA THR A 47 18.01 9.81 -2.05
C THR A 47 17.85 8.29 -2.05
N GLY A 48 16.74 7.75 -2.58
CA GLY A 48 16.44 6.32 -2.60
C GLY A 48 15.96 5.78 -1.25
N GLU A 49 15.49 6.65 -0.36
CA GLU A 49 14.76 6.26 0.83
C GLU A 49 13.29 6.05 0.48
N ARG A 50 12.60 5.21 1.23
CA ARG A 50 11.24 4.76 0.93
C ARG A 50 10.32 4.94 2.12
N LEU A 51 9.18 5.57 1.87
CA LEU A 51 8.03 5.59 2.77
C LEU A 51 7.03 4.55 2.27
N THR A 52 6.55 3.70 3.18
CA THR A 52 5.47 2.76 2.90
C THR A 52 4.33 3.00 3.89
N LEU A 53 3.13 3.21 3.35
CA LEU A 53 1.87 3.24 4.07
C LEU A 53 1.24 1.85 3.94
N THR A 54 1.03 1.19 5.06
CA THR A 54 0.37 -0.12 5.09
C THR A 54 -0.93 0.03 5.87
N CYS A 55 -2.01 -0.52 5.33
CA CYS A 55 -3.14 -0.94 6.13
C CYS A 55 -3.28 -2.46 6.04
N SER A 56 -3.19 -3.12 7.19
CA SER A 56 -3.38 -4.56 7.37
C SER A 56 -3.77 -4.84 8.81
N ASP A 57 -4.43 -5.97 9.06
CA ASP A 57 -4.79 -6.40 10.43
C ASP A 57 -5.54 -5.33 11.24
N GLU A 58 -6.45 -4.58 10.62
CA GLU A 58 -7.21 -3.48 11.25
C GLU A 58 -6.37 -2.26 11.70
N HIS A 59 -5.13 -2.14 11.23
CA HIS A 59 -4.22 -1.06 11.63
C HIS A 59 -3.54 -0.39 10.44
N MET A 60 -3.54 0.95 10.46
CA MET A 60 -2.66 1.73 9.59
C MET A 60 -1.28 1.85 10.24
N THR A 61 -0.22 1.68 9.45
CA THR A 61 1.16 1.89 9.90
C THR A 61 1.97 2.62 8.85
N PHE A 62 3.03 3.29 9.31
CA PHE A 62 4.02 3.94 8.47
C PHE A 62 5.35 3.25 8.68
N SER A 63 6.04 2.94 7.60
CA SER A 63 7.42 2.47 7.69
C SER A 63 8.31 3.27 6.76
N TYR A 64 9.53 3.50 7.23
CA TYR A 64 10.60 4.04 6.41
C TYR A 64 11.61 2.94 6.18
N SER A 65 12.21 2.94 5.00
CA SER A 65 13.35 2.09 4.69
C SER A 65 14.38 2.78 3.81
N VAL A 66 15.60 2.26 3.85
CA VAL A 66 16.67 2.55 2.89
C VAL A 66 17.04 1.22 2.23
N PRO A 67 16.38 0.86 1.10
CA PRO A 67 16.56 -0.46 0.47
C PRO A 67 18.02 -0.80 0.17
N ALA A 68 18.81 0.17 -0.28
CA ALA A 68 20.24 -0.03 -0.57
C ALA A 68 21.09 -0.41 0.67
N LYS A 69 20.56 -0.24 1.88
CA LYS A 69 21.22 -0.54 3.15
C LYS A 69 20.53 -1.66 3.93
N ASP A 70 19.48 -2.27 3.37
CA ASP A 70 18.63 -3.25 4.07
C ASP A 70 18.16 -2.75 5.45
N TYR A 71 17.80 -1.48 5.51
CA TYR A 71 17.43 -0.80 6.75
C TYR A 71 15.94 -0.45 6.70
N ARG A 72 15.17 -0.86 7.71
CA ARG A 72 13.72 -0.56 7.83
C ARG A 72 13.33 -0.36 9.28
N PHE A 73 12.39 0.55 9.50
CA PHE A 73 11.78 0.76 10.81
C PHE A 73 10.36 1.30 10.67
N SER A 74 9.55 1.08 11.70
CA SER A 74 8.24 1.72 11.84
C SER A 74 8.40 3.16 12.30
N ALA A 75 7.73 4.08 11.62
CA ALA A 75 7.67 5.47 12.03
C ALA A 75 6.60 5.66 13.11
N THR A 76 6.82 6.63 14.00
CA THR A 76 5.86 6.97 15.06
C THR A 76 4.82 7.97 14.60
N SER A 77 5.21 8.86 13.69
CA SER A 77 4.33 9.83 13.05
C SER A 77 4.89 10.28 11.71
N ILE A 78 4.03 10.87 10.91
CA ILE A 78 4.41 11.64 9.73
C ILE A 78 3.99 13.10 9.93
N SER A 79 4.61 14.00 9.19
CA SER A 79 4.22 15.40 9.14
C SER A 79 3.85 15.77 7.71
N ILE A 80 2.66 16.34 7.52
CA ILE A 80 2.18 16.87 6.24
C ILE A 80 2.07 18.38 6.42
N ASN A 81 2.83 19.15 5.64
CA ASN A 81 2.87 20.61 5.74
C ASN A 81 3.08 21.10 7.19
N ALA A 82 4.11 20.56 7.87
CA ALA A 82 4.49 20.85 9.26
C ALA A 82 3.47 20.46 10.35
N THR A 83 2.36 19.78 10.00
CA THR A 83 1.43 19.23 10.97
C THR A 83 1.75 17.76 11.21
N SER A 84 2.09 17.39 12.45
CA SER A 84 2.42 16.01 12.83
C SER A 84 1.18 15.19 13.14
N TYR A 85 1.21 13.94 12.71
CA TYR A 85 0.08 13.04 12.59
C TYR A 85 0.48 11.62 13.02
N ALA A 86 -0.21 11.07 14.02
CA ALA A 86 -0.08 9.66 14.41
C ALA A 86 -0.85 8.77 13.41
N PRO A 87 -0.54 7.47 13.25
CA PRO A 87 -1.26 6.63 12.29
C PRO A 87 -2.71 6.34 12.74
N ASP A 88 -3.62 7.23 12.35
CA ASP A 88 -5.03 7.23 12.72
C ASP A 88 -5.92 7.76 11.58
N GLU A 89 -7.23 7.81 11.83
CA GLU A 89 -8.23 8.29 10.86
C GLU A 89 -7.95 9.72 10.39
N THR A 90 -7.53 10.61 11.30
CA THR A 90 -7.23 12.01 10.97
C THR A 90 -6.13 12.08 9.91
N THR A 91 -5.13 11.23 10.07
CA THR A 91 -3.96 11.16 9.20
C THR A 91 -4.29 10.52 7.86
N PHE A 92 -5.11 9.47 7.87
CA PHE A 92 -5.66 8.91 6.64
C PHE A 92 -6.41 9.98 5.83
N ILE A 93 -7.28 10.75 6.48
CA ILE A 93 -8.03 11.84 5.84
C ILE A 93 -7.08 12.93 5.32
N ALA A 94 -6.04 13.30 6.08
CA ALA A 94 -5.05 14.28 5.64
C ALA A 94 -4.26 13.81 4.40
N LEU A 95 -3.80 12.55 4.39
CA LEU A 95 -3.11 11.93 3.26
C LEU A 95 -4.00 11.88 2.02
N LYS A 96 -5.26 11.45 2.19
CA LYS A 96 -6.25 11.38 1.10
C LYS A 96 -6.57 12.76 0.51
N ASN A 97 -6.51 13.81 1.33
CA ASN A 97 -6.78 15.18 0.89
C ASN A 97 -5.54 15.93 0.36
N SER A 98 -4.36 15.32 0.35
CA SER A 98 -3.15 15.93 -0.23
C SER A 98 -3.37 16.40 -1.66
N ASP A 99 -2.87 17.59 -2.02
CA ASP A 99 -3.00 18.18 -3.36
C ASP A 99 -1.84 17.85 -4.32
N GLY A 100 -0.84 17.13 -3.81
CA GLY A 100 0.32 16.68 -4.58
C GLY A 100 1.49 17.66 -4.57
N GLN A 101 1.34 18.84 -3.95
CA GLN A 101 2.41 19.82 -3.76
C GLN A 101 3.06 19.72 -2.38
N GLU A 102 2.39 19.07 -1.42
CA GLU A 102 2.92 18.92 -0.07
C GLU A 102 4.09 17.92 -0.02
N GLN A 103 4.82 18.03 1.08
CA GLN A 103 5.88 17.11 1.43
C GLN A 103 5.50 16.38 2.71
N ILE A 104 5.83 15.09 2.75
CA ILE A 104 5.75 14.25 3.93
C ILE A 104 7.14 14.19 4.54
N GLU A 105 7.22 14.51 5.82
CA GLU A 105 8.38 14.26 6.67
C GLU A 105 8.07 13.12 7.64
N ILE A 106 9.07 12.34 8.01
CA ILE A 106 8.90 11.19 8.90
C ILE A 106 9.54 11.49 10.24
N THR A 107 8.83 11.17 11.32
CA THR A 107 9.38 11.19 12.67
C THR A 107 9.46 9.77 13.22
N MET A 108 10.62 9.44 13.80
CA MET A 108 10.87 8.17 14.48
C MET A 108 11.38 8.47 15.89
N LYS A 109 10.73 7.90 16.92
CA LYS A 109 11.13 8.07 18.34
C LYS A 109 11.34 9.57 18.68
N ASP A 110 10.40 10.40 18.26
CA ASP A 110 10.39 11.86 18.44
C ASP A 110 11.56 12.60 17.79
N LYS A 111 12.24 11.97 16.82
CA LYS A 111 13.28 12.60 16.01
C LYS A 111 12.86 12.65 14.54
N PRO A 112 12.86 13.83 13.91
CA PRO A 112 12.64 13.93 12.48
C PRO A 112 13.78 13.24 11.74
N LEU A 113 13.44 12.52 10.69
CA LEU A 113 14.40 11.90 9.80
C LEU A 113 14.75 12.86 8.67
N PRO A 114 15.97 12.78 8.13
CA PRO A 114 16.32 13.52 6.95
C PRO A 114 15.48 13.02 5.75
N GLY A 115 15.21 13.94 4.82
CA GLY A 115 14.50 13.62 3.59
C GLY A 115 13.01 13.91 3.65
N THR A 116 12.45 14.20 2.48
CA THR A 116 11.03 14.48 2.31
C THR A 116 10.48 13.63 1.17
N PHE A 117 9.22 13.23 1.29
CA PHE A 117 8.50 12.43 0.30
C PHE A 117 7.42 13.28 -0.36
N LYS A 118 7.20 13.08 -1.65
CA LYS A 118 6.18 13.83 -2.40
C LYS A 118 4.81 13.21 -2.23
N THR A 119 3.77 14.04 -2.19
CA THR A 119 2.37 13.57 -2.16
C THR A 119 1.78 13.37 -3.55
N LYS A 120 2.54 13.60 -4.63
CA LYS A 120 2.02 13.53 -6.01
C LYS A 120 1.49 12.14 -6.36
N GLY A 121 0.17 12.04 -6.52
CA GLY A 121 -0.56 10.81 -6.83
C GLY A 121 -1.11 10.07 -5.61
N LEU A 122 -0.80 10.52 -4.39
CA LEU A 122 -1.30 9.92 -3.15
C LEU A 122 -2.84 9.99 -3.04
N ARG A 123 -3.43 11.14 -3.36
CA ARG A 123 -4.89 11.30 -3.42
C ARG A 123 -5.56 10.31 -4.38
N GLU A 124 -4.93 10.07 -5.53
CA GLU A 124 -5.44 9.13 -6.53
C GLU A 124 -5.36 7.70 -6.01
N ALA A 125 -4.23 7.32 -5.40
CA ALA A 125 -4.07 6.01 -4.76
C ALA A 125 -5.13 5.75 -3.69
N LEU A 126 -5.44 6.74 -2.85
CA LEU A 126 -6.37 6.58 -1.72
C LEU A 126 -7.83 6.94 -2.05
N THR A 127 -8.15 7.27 -3.31
CA THR A 127 -9.42 7.93 -3.64
C THR A 127 -10.65 7.07 -3.32
N ASP A 128 -10.56 5.77 -3.63
CA ASP A 128 -11.65 4.82 -3.45
C ASP A 128 -11.64 4.13 -2.08
N LEU A 129 -10.65 4.45 -1.23
CA LEU A 129 -10.50 3.87 0.10
C LEU A 129 -11.11 4.75 1.18
N SER A 130 -11.78 4.16 2.15
CA SER A 130 -12.20 4.79 3.38
C SER A 130 -11.36 4.30 4.56
N TRP A 131 -11.43 5.02 5.68
CA TRP A 131 -10.83 4.54 6.92
C TRP A 131 -11.46 3.22 7.39
N GLN A 132 -12.75 3.02 7.14
CA GLN A 132 -13.46 1.80 7.53
C GLN A 132 -12.97 0.58 6.76
N ASP A 133 -12.57 0.75 5.50
CA ASP A 133 -11.91 -0.32 4.73
C ASP A 133 -10.56 -0.73 5.31
N CYS A 134 -10.05 0.00 6.30
CA CYS A 134 -8.81 -0.33 6.99
C CYS A 134 -9.03 -0.97 8.36
N ILE A 135 -10.08 -0.59 9.10
CA ILE A 135 -10.22 -0.93 10.54
C ILE A 135 -11.40 -1.85 10.87
N SER A 136 -12.22 -2.24 9.89
CA SER A 136 -13.49 -2.94 10.15
C SER A 136 -13.58 -4.22 9.31
N HIS A 137 -12.79 -5.23 9.68
CA HIS A 137 -12.77 -6.56 9.05
C HIS A 137 -13.32 -7.66 9.96
#